data_AF-A0A6L8EDF5-F1
#
_entry.id   AF-A0A6L8EDF5-F1
#
_cell.length_a   1.000
_cell.length_b   1.000
_cell.length_c   1.000
_cell.angle_alpha   90.00
_cell.angle_beta   90.00
_cell.angle_gamma   90.00
#
_symmetry.space_group_name_H-M   'P 1'
#
loop_
_entity.id
_entity.type
_entity.pdbx_description
1 polymer ?
#
loop_
_entity_poly.entity_id
_entity_poly.type
_entity_poly.pdbx_seq_one_letter_code
_entity_poly.pdbx_strand_id
1 'polypeptide(L)'
;MKSVKYWFRRCAALSVAVFGSAVLAADAEFPVETYRDIPTPAEFHVELTELDGPVFADSSGKTLYKWPQHRLRNGYSGEPPGTPQCYDEVLTVTAGLMSPYPPGIELPELDSRLSCTDLWPPVLAGDDAEPMGKWTIVERRDGSRQWAFDEQPLYTSVRDERPGDVIGGTTRRYGGDSPAYRVPVGPPALLPPGFAVRSTSIGRMLTTDKNEAVYAYGGDTATTSSCHDDCLVNWNPVLAPNLARAQGEWSLLERSPGVRQWVFRGQPLYTHVLDTGSWSQQGSDVAMWENVFTQKAPAYPSSFTVQSTIAGDVLADADGRTIYVYRCGEDSADQLACDHPDDTQVYRLAMCGGGAPDQCLEHWPYVMAGADEKSINRSWRVLSIDPKTGRLAGDGEPGALRVWSWRGRPVYLFAGDKLPGDVHGDGAGEWRGQRNGLKAFWLRDDFMDGIL
;
A
#
# COMPACT_ATOMS: atom_id res chain seq x y z
N MET A 1 14.78 -84.52 39.98
CA MET A 1 13.60 -85.06 39.25
C MET A 1 12.50 -84.02 39.29
N LYS A 2 11.89 -83.77 38.11
CA LYS A 2 10.71 -82.93 37.81
C LYS A 2 10.89 -81.41 37.70
N SER A 3 10.79 -81.01 36.43
CA SER A 3 10.69 -79.69 35.80
C SER A 3 9.41 -78.92 36.18
N VAL A 4 9.51 -77.60 36.27
CA VAL A 4 8.37 -76.68 36.10
C VAL A 4 8.82 -75.50 35.24
N LYS A 5 8.21 -75.34 34.06
CA LYS A 5 8.31 -74.17 33.18
C LYS A 5 7.16 -73.22 33.52
N TYR A 6 7.45 -71.95 33.82
CA TYR A 6 6.49 -70.85 33.81
C TYR A 6 6.84 -69.87 32.68
N TRP A 7 5.84 -69.60 31.83
CA TRP A 7 5.87 -68.61 30.76
C TRP A 7 5.76 -67.19 31.35
N PHE A 8 6.75 -66.32 31.09
CA PHE A 8 6.64 -64.89 31.31
C PHE A 8 6.12 -64.19 30.05
N ARG A 9 5.00 -63.47 30.18
CA ARG A 9 4.48 -62.52 29.19
C ARG A 9 5.45 -61.34 29.07
N ARG A 10 5.83 -60.99 27.84
CA ARG A 10 6.55 -59.74 27.51
C ARG A 10 5.57 -58.57 27.55
N CYS A 11 5.77 -57.62 28.46
CA CYS A 11 5.24 -56.26 28.33
C CYS A 11 6.18 -55.47 27.40
N ALA A 12 5.67 -55.04 26.25
CA ALA A 12 6.33 -54.04 25.43
C ALA A 12 6.04 -52.66 26.03
N ALA A 13 7.10 -51.92 26.35
CA ALA A 13 7.02 -50.52 26.74
C ALA A 13 6.67 -49.69 25.50
N LEU A 14 5.53 -48.97 25.54
CA LEU A 14 5.23 -47.91 24.59
C LEU A 14 6.02 -46.67 24.98
N SER A 15 7.00 -46.30 24.15
CA SER A 15 7.62 -44.98 24.16
C SER A 15 6.59 -43.97 23.66
N VAL A 16 6.08 -43.12 24.54
CA VAL A 16 5.24 -41.98 24.17
C VAL A 16 6.16 -40.88 23.65
N ALA A 17 6.24 -40.74 22.33
CA ALA A 17 6.82 -39.57 21.69
C ALA A 17 5.86 -38.40 21.91
N VAL A 18 6.28 -37.43 22.73
CA VAL A 18 5.61 -36.13 22.86
C VAL A 18 5.92 -35.35 21.58
N PHE A 19 5.05 -35.46 20.58
CA PHE A 19 5.00 -34.48 19.50
C PHE A 19 4.37 -33.21 20.07
N GLY A 20 5.22 -32.22 20.35
CA GLY A 20 4.77 -30.86 20.59
C GLY A 20 4.09 -30.34 19.33
N SER A 21 2.77 -30.36 19.32
CA SER A 21 1.97 -29.63 18.34
C SER A 21 2.17 -28.15 18.62
N ALA A 22 3.10 -27.53 17.88
CA ALA A 22 3.08 -26.09 17.68
C ALA A 22 1.74 -25.78 17.03
N VAL A 23 0.81 -25.25 17.81
CA VAL A 23 -0.38 -24.59 17.29
C VAL A 23 0.16 -23.32 16.61
N LEU A 24 0.46 -23.43 15.32
CA LEU A 24 0.48 -22.27 14.45
C LEU A 24 -0.90 -21.65 14.60
N ALA A 25 -0.95 -20.44 15.16
CA ALA A 25 -2.14 -19.62 15.06
C ALA A 25 -2.51 -19.59 13.58
N ALA A 26 -3.73 -20.00 13.26
CA ALA A 26 -4.27 -19.80 11.93
C ALA A 26 -4.23 -18.29 11.69
N ASP A 27 -3.30 -17.85 10.84
CA ASP A 27 -3.39 -16.56 10.19
C ASP A 27 -4.79 -16.51 9.59
N ALA A 28 -5.61 -15.55 10.03
CA ALA A 28 -6.85 -15.29 9.33
C ALA A 28 -6.46 -14.90 7.90
N GLU A 29 -6.55 -15.84 6.97
CA GLU A 29 -6.30 -15.61 5.55
C GLU A 29 -7.30 -14.57 5.07
N PHE A 30 -6.88 -13.30 5.09
CA PHE A 30 -7.61 -12.24 4.42
C PHE A 30 -7.68 -12.63 2.95
N PRO A 31 -8.87 -12.59 2.32
CA PRO A 31 -9.00 -13.05 0.96
C PRO A 31 -8.18 -12.12 0.05
N VAL A 32 -7.18 -12.70 -0.60
CA VAL A 32 -6.24 -12.01 -1.50
C VAL A 32 -6.94 -11.73 -2.83
N GLU A 33 -6.58 -10.64 -3.50
CA GLU A 33 -7.14 -10.33 -4.81
C GLU A 33 -6.76 -11.39 -5.85
N THR A 34 -7.76 -11.91 -6.56
CA THR A 34 -7.55 -12.84 -7.67
C THR A 34 -7.14 -12.10 -8.94
N TYR A 35 -6.28 -12.72 -9.75
CA TYR A 35 -5.71 -12.12 -10.95
C TYR A 35 -5.85 -13.05 -12.16
N ARG A 36 -5.70 -12.47 -13.35
CA ARG A 36 -5.65 -13.20 -14.61
C ARG A 36 -4.22 -13.57 -14.95
N ASP A 37 -3.97 -14.86 -15.13
CA ASP A 37 -2.69 -15.35 -15.63
C ASP A 37 -2.39 -14.80 -17.03
N ILE A 38 -1.18 -14.26 -17.19
CA ILE A 38 -0.63 -13.84 -18.47
C ILE A 38 0.74 -14.47 -18.68
N PRO A 39 1.15 -14.74 -19.94
CA PRO A 39 2.51 -15.17 -20.23
C PRO A 39 3.53 -14.23 -19.59
N THR A 40 4.48 -14.80 -18.87
CA THR A 40 5.48 -14.10 -18.06
C THR A 40 6.85 -14.75 -18.31
N PRO A 41 7.93 -13.97 -18.53
CA PRO A 41 9.28 -14.51 -18.66
C PRO A 41 9.66 -15.40 -17.48
N ALA A 42 10.53 -16.40 -17.72
CA ALA A 42 10.82 -17.44 -16.74
C ALA A 42 11.55 -16.91 -15.48
N GLU A 43 12.24 -15.76 -15.60
CA GLU A 43 12.89 -15.10 -14.46
C GLU A 43 11.94 -14.33 -13.54
N PHE A 44 10.66 -14.21 -13.90
CA PHE A 44 9.65 -13.48 -13.13
C PHE A 44 8.50 -14.38 -12.71
N HIS A 45 7.88 -14.04 -11.58
CA HIS A 45 6.66 -14.71 -11.10
C HIS A 45 5.70 -13.69 -10.50
N VAL A 46 4.48 -14.13 -10.19
CA VAL A 46 3.50 -13.34 -9.44
C VAL A 46 3.71 -13.58 -7.95
N GLU A 47 3.93 -12.51 -7.20
CA GLU A 47 4.07 -12.49 -5.76
C GLU A 47 2.82 -11.85 -5.13
N LEU A 48 2.30 -12.45 -4.06
CA LEU A 48 1.16 -11.91 -3.35
C LEU A 48 1.64 -10.91 -2.30
N THR A 49 1.01 -9.75 -2.23
CA THR A 49 1.37 -8.69 -1.29
C THR A 49 0.28 -8.48 -0.26
N GLU A 50 0.64 -7.86 0.87
CA GLU A 50 -0.28 -7.62 1.97
C GLU A 50 -1.36 -6.55 1.66
N LEU A 51 -1.04 -5.55 0.83
CA LEU A 51 -1.93 -4.41 0.56
C LEU A 51 -2.07 -4.05 -0.92
N ASP A 52 -1.01 -4.21 -1.72
CA ASP A 52 -0.93 -3.68 -3.07
C ASP A 52 -1.41 -4.68 -4.14
N GLY A 53 -1.99 -5.81 -3.73
CA GLY A 53 -2.49 -6.87 -4.61
C GLY A 53 -1.37 -7.74 -5.18
N PRO A 54 -1.67 -8.62 -6.15
CA PRO A 54 -0.65 -9.41 -6.85
C PRO A 54 0.30 -8.51 -7.64
N VAL A 55 1.60 -8.71 -7.49
CA VAL A 55 2.65 -7.97 -8.21
C VAL A 55 3.56 -8.94 -8.96
N PHE A 56 4.23 -8.46 -10.00
CA PHE A 56 5.36 -9.21 -10.57
C PHE A 56 6.58 -9.01 -9.68
N ALA A 57 7.36 -10.07 -9.53
CA ALA A 57 8.61 -10.08 -8.79
C ALA A 57 9.71 -10.79 -9.58
N ASP A 58 10.96 -10.45 -9.26
CA ASP A 58 12.13 -11.19 -9.74
C ASP A 58 12.30 -12.54 -9.04
N SER A 59 13.25 -13.35 -9.51
CA SER A 59 13.58 -14.66 -8.92
C SER A 59 13.95 -14.64 -7.43
N SER A 60 14.30 -13.47 -6.86
CA SER A 60 14.57 -13.29 -5.43
C SER A 60 13.32 -12.88 -4.62
N GLY A 61 12.21 -12.60 -5.31
CA GLY A 61 10.95 -12.13 -4.75
C GLY A 61 10.86 -10.61 -4.61
N LYS A 62 11.81 -9.83 -5.14
CA LYS A 62 11.69 -8.36 -5.12
C LYS A 62 10.65 -7.90 -6.12
N THR A 63 9.74 -7.03 -5.67
CA THR A 63 8.69 -6.44 -6.49
C THR A 63 9.28 -5.63 -7.65
N LEU A 64 8.66 -5.74 -8.82
CA LEU A 64 8.99 -4.95 -9.99
C LEU A 64 8.17 -3.65 -10.01
N TYR A 65 8.81 -2.53 -10.29
CA TYR A 65 8.20 -1.21 -10.35
C TYR A 65 8.45 -0.53 -11.68
N LYS A 66 7.49 0.27 -12.10
CA LYS A 66 7.66 1.28 -13.14
C LYS A 66 7.71 2.67 -12.52
N TRP A 67 8.29 3.62 -13.23
CA TRP A 67 8.32 5.02 -12.83
C TRP A 67 7.68 5.92 -13.91
N PRO A 68 6.35 5.91 -14.02
CA PRO A 68 5.67 6.55 -15.14
C PRO A 68 5.81 8.07 -15.11
N GLN A 69 5.93 8.66 -16.30
CA GLN A 69 5.99 10.11 -16.46
C GLN A 69 4.79 10.80 -15.79
N HIS A 70 5.10 11.79 -14.97
CA HIS A 70 4.16 12.59 -14.22
C HIS A 70 4.39 14.07 -14.49
N ARG A 71 3.31 14.81 -14.70
CA ARG A 71 3.35 16.25 -14.96
C ARG A 71 3.42 17.00 -13.64
N LEU A 72 4.44 17.83 -13.52
CA LEU A 72 4.64 18.79 -12.43
C LEU A 72 4.39 20.21 -12.93
N ARG A 73 4.37 21.18 -12.03
CA ARG A 73 4.14 22.60 -12.35
C ARG A 73 5.03 23.12 -13.49
N ASN A 74 6.32 22.83 -13.45
CA ASN A 74 7.32 23.33 -14.39
C ASN A 74 7.97 22.24 -15.24
N GLY A 75 7.25 21.17 -15.58
CA GLY A 75 7.77 20.14 -16.48
C GLY A 75 7.25 18.76 -16.15
N TYR A 76 8.09 17.76 -16.37
CA TYR A 76 7.78 16.36 -16.15
C TYR A 76 8.91 15.70 -15.38
N SER A 77 8.56 14.80 -14.48
CA SER A 77 9.47 13.83 -13.89
C SER A 77 8.92 12.43 -14.14
N GLY A 78 9.67 11.38 -13.84
CA GLY A 78 9.37 10.04 -14.31
C GLY A 78 9.69 9.83 -15.78
N GLU A 79 9.41 8.63 -16.24
CA GLU A 79 9.87 8.11 -17.52
C GLU A 79 8.71 8.02 -18.52
N PRO A 80 8.85 8.64 -19.71
CA PRO A 80 8.01 8.30 -20.83
C PRO A 80 8.21 6.82 -21.24
N PRO A 81 7.20 6.19 -21.85
CA PRO A 81 7.31 4.84 -22.39
C PRO A 81 8.55 4.68 -23.28
N GLY A 82 9.31 3.61 -23.05
CA GLY A 82 10.50 3.27 -23.82
C GLY A 82 11.76 4.09 -23.51
N THR A 83 11.72 5.00 -22.53
CA THR A 83 12.84 5.92 -22.27
C THR A 83 13.32 5.90 -20.82
N PRO A 84 14.22 4.97 -20.45
CA PRO A 84 14.84 4.94 -19.13
C PRO A 84 15.63 6.24 -18.83
N GLN A 85 15.37 6.85 -17.68
CA GLN A 85 16.02 8.05 -17.14
C GLN A 85 16.71 7.81 -15.78
N CYS A 86 16.45 6.68 -15.11
CA CYS A 86 17.11 6.32 -13.84
C CYS A 86 18.50 5.69 -14.07
N TYR A 87 19.56 6.36 -13.63
CA TYR A 87 20.97 5.92 -13.79
C TYR A 87 21.81 6.17 -12.53
N ASP A 88 23.12 5.92 -12.64
CA ASP A 88 24.15 5.99 -11.59
C ASP A 88 24.70 7.42 -11.35
N GLU A 89 24.27 8.38 -12.15
CA GLU A 89 24.58 9.79 -11.95
C GLU A 89 23.95 10.31 -10.65
N VAL A 90 24.78 10.77 -9.72
CA VAL A 90 24.31 11.41 -8.50
C VAL A 90 23.92 12.85 -8.80
N LEU A 91 22.62 13.13 -8.78
CA LEU A 91 22.11 14.49 -8.94
C LEU A 91 22.36 15.32 -7.67
N THR A 92 22.98 16.49 -7.85
CA THR A 92 23.44 17.37 -6.77
C THR A 92 22.66 18.68 -6.65
N VAL A 93 21.80 18.98 -7.63
CA VAL A 93 21.01 20.22 -7.65
C VAL A 93 19.53 19.95 -7.95
N THR A 94 18.68 20.86 -7.49
CA THR A 94 17.25 20.88 -7.82
C THR A 94 17.04 21.00 -9.32
N ALA A 95 16.02 20.31 -9.84
CA ALA A 95 15.61 20.37 -11.25
C ALA A 95 14.66 21.54 -11.54
N GLY A 96 14.15 22.22 -10.51
CA GLY A 96 13.26 23.37 -10.68
C GLY A 96 11.87 23.03 -11.24
N LEU A 97 11.47 21.76 -11.17
CA LEU A 97 10.17 21.27 -11.63
C LEU A 97 9.01 21.80 -10.76
N MET A 98 9.34 22.34 -9.58
CA MET A 98 8.40 22.81 -8.57
C MET A 98 8.62 24.30 -8.27
N SER A 99 7.77 25.18 -8.79
CA SER A 99 7.79 26.60 -8.38
C SER A 99 7.30 26.74 -6.93
N PRO A 100 7.93 27.57 -6.08
CA PRO A 100 8.86 28.64 -6.44
C PRO A 100 10.34 28.25 -6.51
N TYR A 101 10.71 26.99 -6.30
CA TYR A 101 12.11 26.58 -6.25
C TYR A 101 12.73 26.55 -7.66
N PRO A 102 13.73 27.41 -7.94
CA PRO A 102 14.42 27.38 -9.21
C PRO A 102 15.31 26.13 -9.33
N PRO A 103 15.72 25.76 -10.56
CA PRO A 103 16.77 24.77 -10.74
C PRO A 103 18.12 25.30 -10.23
N GLY A 104 19.02 24.39 -9.89
CA GLY A 104 20.41 24.73 -9.54
C GLY A 104 20.67 25.01 -8.06
N ILE A 105 19.71 24.79 -7.17
CA ILE A 105 19.95 24.86 -5.72
C ILE A 105 20.60 23.54 -5.27
N GLU A 106 21.68 23.62 -4.50
CA GLU A 106 22.36 22.43 -3.97
C GLU A 106 21.44 21.59 -3.10
N LEU A 107 21.44 20.28 -3.34
CA LEU A 107 20.68 19.31 -2.55
C LEU A 107 21.40 18.95 -1.25
N PRO A 108 20.68 18.52 -0.20
CA PRO A 108 21.30 18.15 1.06
C PRO A 108 22.25 16.94 0.96
N GLU A 109 23.22 16.91 1.87
CA GLU A 109 24.10 15.76 2.13
C GLU A 109 24.90 15.28 0.90
N LEU A 110 25.43 16.22 0.09
CA LEU A 110 26.10 15.96 -1.20
C LEU A 110 27.09 14.79 -1.20
N ASP A 111 27.90 14.65 -0.15
CA ASP A 111 28.95 13.61 -0.06
C ASP A 111 28.40 12.18 0.14
N SER A 112 27.13 12.05 0.51
CA SER A 112 26.48 10.76 0.80
C SER A 112 25.19 10.55 0.00
N ARG A 113 24.93 11.38 -1.01
CA ARG A 113 23.74 11.22 -1.86
C ARG A 113 23.87 9.96 -2.71
N LEU A 114 22.75 9.27 -2.83
CA LEU A 114 22.59 8.09 -3.67
C LEU A 114 22.16 8.52 -5.07
N SER A 115 22.61 7.78 -6.08
CA SER A 115 22.08 7.87 -7.43
C SER A 115 20.69 7.24 -7.51
N CYS A 116 20.00 7.42 -8.64
CA CYS A 116 18.72 6.76 -8.84
C CYS A 116 18.86 5.23 -8.79
N THR A 117 19.89 4.65 -9.43
CA THR A 117 20.08 3.20 -9.49
C THR A 117 20.54 2.57 -8.18
N ASP A 118 21.11 3.35 -7.27
CA ASP A 118 21.43 2.87 -5.91
C ASP A 118 20.17 2.56 -5.10
N LEU A 119 19.06 3.27 -5.36
CA LEU A 119 17.76 3.03 -4.71
C LEU A 119 16.82 2.17 -5.56
N TRP A 120 16.96 2.28 -6.88
CA TRP A 120 16.12 1.63 -7.89
C TRP A 120 16.97 0.86 -8.90
N PRO A 121 17.53 -0.31 -8.52
CA PRO A 121 18.31 -1.12 -9.45
C PRO A 121 17.47 -1.52 -10.68
N PRO A 122 17.99 -1.33 -11.91
CA PRO A 122 17.28 -1.68 -13.13
C PRO A 122 17.16 -3.19 -13.27
N VAL A 123 16.01 -3.65 -13.75
CA VAL A 123 15.78 -5.06 -14.08
C VAL A 123 16.39 -5.33 -15.44
N LEU A 124 17.66 -5.72 -15.47
CA LEU A 124 18.39 -5.97 -16.70
C LEU A 124 17.85 -7.22 -17.42
N ALA A 125 17.81 -7.15 -18.75
CA ALA A 125 17.44 -8.25 -19.62
C ALA A 125 18.72 -8.93 -20.16
N GLY A 126 18.77 -10.25 -20.09
CA GLY A 126 19.88 -11.04 -20.64
C GLY A 126 20.00 -10.91 -22.17
N ASP A 127 21.13 -11.33 -22.72
CA ASP A 127 21.39 -11.26 -24.17
C ASP A 127 20.41 -12.13 -24.98
N ASP A 128 19.94 -13.23 -24.41
CA ASP A 128 18.96 -14.16 -24.98
C ASP A 128 17.51 -13.87 -24.57
N ALA A 129 17.27 -12.78 -23.82
CA ALA A 129 15.92 -12.37 -23.45
C ALA A 129 15.11 -11.94 -24.68
N GLU A 130 13.89 -12.46 -24.80
CA GLU A 130 12.98 -12.18 -25.91
C GLU A 130 11.66 -11.58 -25.40
N PRO A 131 11.12 -10.54 -26.04
CA PRO A 131 9.86 -9.93 -25.64
C PRO A 131 8.68 -10.90 -25.77
N MET A 132 7.69 -10.80 -24.87
CA MET A 132 6.47 -11.60 -24.92
C MET A 132 5.24 -10.85 -24.40
N GLY A 133 4.20 -10.76 -25.23
CA GLY A 133 2.97 -10.06 -24.86
C GLY A 133 3.24 -8.59 -24.47
N LYS A 134 3.02 -8.24 -23.20
CA LYS A 134 3.31 -6.90 -22.65
C LYS A 134 4.75 -6.74 -22.14
N TRP A 135 5.50 -7.83 -22.03
CA TRP A 135 6.91 -7.80 -21.64
C TRP A 135 7.74 -7.42 -22.86
N THR A 136 8.39 -6.26 -22.77
CA THR A 136 9.22 -5.68 -23.83
C THR A 136 10.63 -5.46 -23.30
N ILE A 137 11.57 -5.16 -24.18
CA ILE A 137 12.96 -4.86 -23.79
C ILE A 137 13.32 -3.49 -24.36
N VAL A 138 13.92 -2.65 -23.54
CA VAL A 138 14.39 -1.32 -23.90
C VAL A 138 15.91 -1.26 -23.81
N GLU A 139 16.53 -0.50 -24.72
CA GLU A 139 17.97 -0.22 -24.69
C GLU A 139 18.22 1.02 -23.85
N ARG A 140 19.15 0.93 -22.90
CA ARG A 140 19.57 2.02 -22.04
C ARG A 140 20.71 2.80 -22.69
N ARG A 141 20.93 4.06 -22.28
CA ARG A 141 22.01 4.90 -22.84
C ARG A 141 23.43 4.36 -22.55
N ASP A 142 23.55 3.51 -21.53
CA ASP A 142 24.79 2.82 -21.16
C ASP A 142 25.05 1.56 -22.01
N GLY A 143 24.15 1.23 -22.94
CA GLY A 143 24.21 0.06 -23.82
C GLY A 143 23.64 -1.23 -23.22
N SER A 144 23.24 -1.22 -21.95
CA SER A 144 22.58 -2.37 -21.33
C SER A 144 21.12 -2.50 -21.77
N ARG A 145 20.60 -3.73 -21.73
CA ARG A 145 19.20 -4.04 -22.04
C ARG A 145 18.43 -4.14 -20.74
N GLN A 146 17.21 -3.60 -20.70
CA GLN A 146 16.35 -3.60 -19.53
C GLN A 146 14.97 -4.13 -19.88
N TRP A 147 14.40 -4.94 -18.99
CA TRP A 147 13.02 -5.37 -19.08
C TRP A 147 12.07 -4.18 -18.88
N ALA A 148 11.02 -4.16 -19.68
CA ALA A 148 9.92 -3.22 -19.60
C ALA A 148 8.59 -3.98 -19.60
N PHE A 149 7.59 -3.43 -18.92
CA PHE A 149 6.22 -3.95 -18.96
C PHE A 149 5.27 -2.86 -19.41
N ASP A 150 4.49 -3.13 -20.47
CA ASP A 150 3.61 -2.14 -21.08
C ASP A 150 4.41 -0.88 -21.47
N GLU A 151 5.55 -1.12 -22.12
CA GLU A 151 6.53 -0.11 -22.56
C GLU A 151 7.23 0.68 -21.44
N GLN A 152 6.95 0.41 -20.16
CA GLN A 152 7.59 1.10 -19.04
C GLN A 152 8.80 0.33 -18.49
N PRO A 153 9.99 0.96 -18.37
CA PRO A 153 11.18 0.31 -17.81
C PRO A 153 10.95 -0.17 -16.37
N LEU A 154 11.50 -1.34 -16.04
CA LEU A 154 11.30 -1.98 -14.74
C LEU A 154 12.50 -1.86 -13.83
N TYR A 155 12.22 -1.63 -12.55
CA TYR A 155 13.19 -1.51 -11.47
C TYR A 155 12.77 -2.39 -10.30
N THR A 156 13.74 -2.81 -9.48
CA THR A 156 13.46 -3.28 -8.12
C THR A 156 13.69 -2.15 -7.13
N SER A 157 13.26 -2.33 -5.88
CA SER A 157 13.60 -1.39 -4.80
C SER A 157 14.58 -2.02 -3.81
N VAL A 158 15.56 -1.24 -3.37
CA VAL A 158 16.41 -1.64 -2.23
C VAL A 158 15.64 -1.66 -0.90
N ARG A 159 14.46 -1.02 -0.86
CA ARG A 159 13.58 -0.98 0.32
C ARG A 159 12.79 -2.27 0.53
N ASP A 160 12.65 -3.10 -0.50
CA ASP A 160 11.94 -4.37 -0.40
C ASP A 160 12.89 -5.43 0.16
N GLU A 161 12.66 -5.85 1.40
CA GLU A 161 13.57 -6.75 2.13
C GLU A 161 13.20 -8.22 1.93
N ARG A 162 11.92 -8.50 1.65
CA ARG A 162 11.36 -9.86 1.59
C ARG A 162 10.37 -10.01 0.43
N PRO A 163 10.16 -11.23 -0.07
CA PRO A 163 9.13 -11.51 -1.06
C PRO A 163 7.75 -10.99 -0.64
N GLY A 164 7.12 -10.19 -1.50
CA GLY A 164 5.81 -9.57 -1.28
C GLY A 164 5.86 -8.17 -0.64
N ASP A 165 7.04 -7.63 -0.37
CA ASP A 165 7.21 -6.25 0.07
C ASP A 165 6.99 -5.28 -1.09
N VAL A 166 6.28 -4.17 -0.82
CA VAL A 166 6.06 -3.08 -1.77
C VAL A 166 6.56 -1.74 -1.20
N ILE A 167 7.54 -1.76 -0.30
CA ILE A 167 7.90 -0.63 0.58
C ILE A 167 8.42 0.59 -0.20
N GLY A 168 9.04 0.37 -1.35
CA GLY A 168 9.64 1.44 -2.16
C GLY A 168 8.62 2.32 -2.91
N GLY A 169 7.44 1.81 -3.21
CA GLY A 169 6.47 2.48 -4.10
C GLY A 169 5.04 2.49 -3.57
N THR A 170 4.10 2.89 -4.42
CA THR A 170 2.67 2.90 -4.07
C THR A 170 1.76 2.72 -5.28
N THR A 171 0.62 2.06 -5.06
CA THR A 171 -0.50 2.01 -6.03
C THR A 171 -1.57 3.07 -5.75
N ARG A 172 -1.44 3.85 -4.66
CA ARG A 172 -2.39 4.93 -4.35
C ARG A 172 -2.35 5.99 -5.44
N ARG A 173 -3.52 6.56 -5.73
CA ARG A 173 -3.63 7.64 -6.69
C ARG A 173 -2.92 8.87 -6.14
N TYR A 174 -2.10 9.51 -6.97
CA TYR A 174 -1.46 10.78 -6.70
C TYR A 174 -1.70 11.74 -7.87
N GLY A 175 -1.46 13.03 -7.66
CA GLY A 175 -1.69 14.04 -8.69
C GLY A 175 -1.16 15.41 -8.32
N GLY A 176 -1.37 16.35 -9.24
CA GLY A 176 -0.86 17.71 -9.11
C GLY A 176 0.65 17.72 -8.93
N ASP A 177 1.11 18.46 -7.93
CA ASP A 177 2.51 18.71 -7.65
C ASP A 177 3.15 17.65 -6.72
N SER A 178 2.47 16.52 -6.50
CA SER A 178 3.04 15.34 -5.84
C SER A 178 4.25 14.81 -6.63
N PRO A 179 5.26 14.20 -5.96
CA PRO A 179 6.38 13.56 -6.64
C PRO A 179 5.93 12.51 -7.66
N ALA A 180 6.77 12.26 -8.66
CA ALA A 180 6.60 11.11 -9.54
C ALA A 180 6.90 9.83 -8.74
N TYR A 181 5.86 9.11 -8.31
CA TYR A 181 6.02 7.87 -7.53
C TYR A 181 6.36 6.67 -8.41
N ARG A 182 7.08 5.72 -7.82
CA ARG A 182 7.27 4.38 -8.40
C ARG A 182 6.04 3.53 -8.07
N VAL A 183 5.53 2.85 -9.08
CA VAL A 183 4.28 2.08 -9.01
C VAL A 183 4.61 0.61 -9.27
N PRO A 184 4.26 -0.31 -8.36
CA PRO A 184 4.47 -1.73 -8.61
C PRO A 184 3.67 -2.18 -9.83
N VAL A 185 4.25 -3.07 -10.64
CA VAL A 185 3.55 -3.70 -11.76
C VAL A 185 3.06 -5.08 -11.34
N GLY A 186 1.92 -5.50 -11.88
CA GLY A 186 1.31 -6.78 -11.56
C GLY A 186 0.38 -7.27 -12.65
N PRO A 187 -0.05 -8.54 -12.56
CA PRO A 187 -1.04 -9.07 -13.49
C PRO A 187 -2.38 -8.32 -13.35
N PRO A 188 -3.20 -8.26 -14.41
CA PRO A 188 -4.52 -7.68 -14.31
C PRO A 188 -5.41 -8.43 -13.31
N ALA A 189 -6.19 -7.70 -12.50
CA ALA A 189 -7.18 -8.29 -11.61
C ALA A 189 -8.23 -9.12 -12.38
N LEU A 190 -8.70 -10.22 -11.79
CA LEU A 190 -9.70 -11.11 -12.41
C LEU A 190 -11.12 -10.56 -12.21
N LEU A 191 -11.44 -9.51 -12.97
CA LEU A 191 -12.73 -8.82 -12.90
C LEU A 191 -13.59 -9.09 -14.15
N PRO A 192 -14.93 -9.19 -14.02
CA PRO A 192 -15.82 -9.05 -15.15
C PRO A 192 -15.70 -7.66 -15.78
N PRO A 193 -16.02 -7.50 -17.08
CA PRO A 193 -16.12 -6.19 -17.70
C PRO A 193 -17.10 -5.29 -16.93
N GLY A 194 -16.75 -4.00 -16.79
CA GLY A 194 -17.56 -3.03 -16.03
C GLY A 194 -17.08 -2.78 -14.60
N PHE A 195 -16.02 -3.46 -14.14
CA PHE A 195 -15.43 -3.26 -12.82
C PHE A 195 -13.98 -2.80 -12.89
N ALA A 196 -13.52 -2.16 -11.82
CA ALA A 196 -12.15 -1.76 -11.60
C ALA A 196 -11.77 -1.93 -10.12
N VAL A 197 -10.47 -1.85 -9.82
CA VAL A 197 -9.95 -1.80 -8.44
C VAL A 197 -9.35 -0.42 -8.17
N ARG A 198 -9.55 0.09 -6.96
CA ARG A 198 -8.94 1.33 -6.46
C ARG A 198 -8.23 1.06 -5.13
N SER A 199 -6.96 1.45 -5.06
CA SER A 199 -6.17 1.31 -3.83
C SER A 199 -6.50 2.43 -2.85
N THR A 200 -6.77 2.04 -1.61
CA THR A 200 -7.02 2.92 -0.46
C THR A 200 -6.14 2.49 0.73
N SER A 201 -6.19 3.23 1.83
CA SER A 201 -5.51 2.87 3.10
C SER A 201 -6.10 1.63 3.76
N ILE A 202 -7.37 1.36 3.49
CA ILE A 202 -8.12 0.25 4.10
C ILE A 202 -8.27 -0.96 3.16
N GLY A 203 -7.68 -0.88 1.96
CA GLY A 203 -7.56 -2.01 1.04
C GLY A 203 -7.75 -1.64 -0.43
N ARG A 204 -7.84 -2.69 -1.26
CA ARG A 204 -8.14 -2.65 -2.69
C ARG A 204 -9.64 -2.75 -2.87
N MET A 205 -10.27 -1.59 -3.07
CA MET A 205 -11.71 -1.44 -3.17
C MET A 205 -12.19 -1.78 -4.57
N LEU A 206 -13.27 -2.55 -4.65
CA LEU A 206 -13.98 -2.84 -5.88
C LEU A 206 -14.84 -1.62 -6.27
N THR A 207 -14.72 -1.19 -7.51
CA THR A 207 -15.52 -0.10 -8.09
C THR A 207 -16.09 -0.53 -9.43
N THR A 208 -17.05 0.22 -9.96
CA THR A 208 -17.38 0.13 -11.38
C THR A 208 -16.26 0.77 -12.22
N ASP A 209 -16.23 0.47 -13.52
CA ASP A 209 -15.33 1.13 -14.48
C ASP A 209 -15.63 2.63 -14.68
N LYS A 210 -16.78 3.08 -14.16
CA LYS A 210 -17.20 4.49 -14.08
C LYS A 210 -16.82 5.17 -12.77
N ASN A 211 -16.00 4.52 -11.94
CA ASN A 211 -15.56 5.01 -10.62
C ASN A 211 -16.69 5.10 -9.57
N GLU A 212 -17.78 4.34 -9.68
CA GLU A 212 -18.76 4.23 -8.58
C GLU A 212 -18.28 3.20 -7.57
N ALA A 213 -18.43 3.50 -6.27
CA ALA A 213 -18.16 2.51 -5.24
C ALA A 213 -19.18 1.38 -5.28
N VAL A 214 -18.70 0.17 -5.02
CA VAL A 214 -19.54 -1.03 -4.94
C VAL A 214 -19.73 -1.41 -3.48
N TYR A 215 -20.98 -1.70 -3.13
CA TYR A 215 -21.40 -2.07 -1.79
C TYR A 215 -22.09 -3.43 -1.76
N ALA A 216 -22.08 -4.02 -0.58
CA ALA A 216 -22.84 -5.21 -0.24
C ALA A 216 -23.69 -4.95 1.01
N TYR A 217 -24.85 -5.59 1.06
CA TYR A 217 -25.70 -5.58 2.25
C TYR A 217 -25.47 -6.85 3.06
N GLY A 218 -25.17 -6.73 4.35
CA GLY A 218 -24.86 -7.87 5.22
C GLY A 218 -26.02 -8.85 5.45
N GLY A 219 -27.26 -8.45 5.13
CA GLY A 219 -28.43 -9.33 5.16
C GLY A 219 -28.66 -10.13 3.87
N ASP A 220 -27.86 -9.92 2.84
CA ASP A 220 -27.97 -10.65 1.57
C ASP A 220 -27.11 -11.92 1.55
N THR A 221 -27.46 -12.86 0.67
CA THR A 221 -26.67 -14.06 0.39
C THR A 221 -26.43 -14.20 -1.11
N ALA A 222 -25.61 -15.17 -1.49
CA ALA A 222 -25.26 -15.42 -2.89
C ALA A 222 -26.49 -15.66 -3.79
N THR A 223 -27.60 -16.11 -3.20
CA THR A 223 -28.83 -16.48 -3.92
C THR A 223 -30.06 -15.70 -3.49
N THR A 224 -29.93 -14.77 -2.52
CA THR A 224 -31.07 -13.99 -2.02
C THR A 224 -30.66 -12.55 -1.75
N SER A 225 -31.50 -11.61 -2.17
CA SER A 225 -31.39 -10.19 -1.84
C SER A 225 -32.58 -9.79 -0.98
N SER A 226 -32.36 -8.98 0.05
CA SER A 226 -33.38 -8.36 0.90
C SER A 226 -33.72 -6.94 0.43
N CYS A 227 -32.92 -6.37 -0.47
CA CYS A 227 -33.12 -5.02 -1.00
C CYS A 227 -34.17 -5.01 -2.10
N HIS A 228 -35.41 -4.66 -1.74
CA HIS A 228 -36.56 -4.50 -2.64
C HIS A 228 -37.27 -3.17 -2.38
N ASP A 229 -38.12 -2.76 -3.32
CA ASP A 229 -39.00 -1.59 -3.18
C ASP A 229 -38.26 -0.33 -2.73
N ASP A 230 -38.59 0.23 -1.56
CA ASP A 230 -37.99 1.45 -1.02
C ASP A 230 -36.46 1.37 -0.87
N CYS A 231 -35.90 0.16 -0.69
CA CYS A 231 -34.45 -0.01 -0.68
C CYS A 231 -33.82 0.37 -2.03
N LEU A 232 -34.49 0.02 -3.14
CA LEU A 232 -34.02 0.30 -4.49
C LEU A 232 -34.11 1.78 -4.88
N VAL A 233 -34.73 2.62 -4.04
CA VAL A 233 -34.68 4.07 -4.21
C VAL A 233 -33.28 4.62 -3.89
N ASN A 234 -32.58 4.00 -2.94
CA ASN A 234 -31.26 4.44 -2.49
C ASN A 234 -30.12 3.53 -2.97
N TRP A 235 -30.41 2.28 -3.32
CA TRP A 235 -29.42 1.26 -3.66
C TRP A 235 -29.71 0.64 -5.02
N ASN A 236 -28.86 0.95 -5.99
CA ASN A 236 -28.99 0.43 -7.34
C ASN A 236 -28.26 -0.91 -7.46
N PRO A 237 -28.94 -2.03 -7.79
CA PRO A 237 -28.27 -3.30 -8.05
C PRO A 237 -27.30 -3.18 -9.22
N VAL A 238 -26.08 -3.70 -9.08
CA VAL A 238 -25.12 -3.79 -10.18
C VAL A 238 -25.54 -4.93 -11.10
N LEU A 239 -26.28 -4.59 -12.14
CA LEU A 239 -26.85 -5.58 -13.06
C LEU A 239 -25.77 -6.27 -13.90
N ALA A 240 -25.92 -7.58 -14.04
CA ALA A 240 -25.08 -8.39 -14.89
C ALA A 240 -25.66 -8.45 -16.31
N PRO A 241 -24.86 -8.18 -17.37
CA PRO A 241 -25.30 -8.31 -18.75
C PRO A 241 -25.86 -9.71 -19.07
N ASN A 242 -26.72 -9.84 -20.08
CA ASN A 242 -27.31 -11.14 -20.48
C ASN A 242 -26.27 -12.19 -20.89
N LEU A 243 -25.10 -11.77 -21.38
CA LEU A 243 -24.00 -12.66 -21.73
C LEU A 243 -23.04 -12.96 -20.56
N ALA A 244 -23.25 -12.34 -19.39
CA ALA A 244 -22.45 -12.59 -18.21
C ALA A 244 -22.41 -14.09 -17.84
N ARG A 245 -21.27 -14.50 -17.30
CA ARG A 245 -20.98 -15.85 -16.82
C ARG A 245 -20.33 -15.73 -15.45
N ALA A 246 -20.59 -16.72 -14.60
CA ALA A 246 -19.83 -16.89 -13.36
C ALA A 246 -18.36 -17.21 -13.69
N GLN A 247 -17.44 -16.65 -12.91
CA GLN A 247 -16.00 -16.87 -13.04
C GLN A 247 -15.30 -16.62 -11.71
N GLY A 248 -14.39 -17.51 -11.29
CA GLY A 248 -13.69 -17.37 -10.01
C GLY A 248 -14.66 -17.09 -8.85
N GLU A 249 -14.51 -15.93 -8.23
CA GLU A 249 -15.29 -15.48 -7.07
C GLU A 249 -16.62 -14.79 -7.44
N TRP A 250 -16.94 -14.73 -8.73
CA TRP A 250 -18.11 -14.05 -9.29
C TRP A 250 -19.21 -15.04 -9.66
N SER A 251 -20.43 -14.75 -9.23
CA SER A 251 -21.64 -15.48 -9.60
C SER A 251 -22.77 -14.51 -9.97
N LEU A 252 -23.95 -15.06 -10.24
CA LEU A 252 -25.11 -14.31 -10.73
C LEU A 252 -26.33 -14.62 -9.86
N LEU A 253 -27.02 -13.57 -9.43
CA LEU A 253 -28.32 -13.64 -8.76
C LEU A 253 -29.41 -13.24 -9.75
N GLU A 254 -30.43 -14.07 -9.95
CA GLU A 254 -31.62 -13.71 -10.73
C GLU A 254 -32.63 -12.99 -9.82
N ARG A 255 -32.87 -11.70 -10.07
CA ARG A 255 -33.77 -10.87 -9.28
C ARG A 255 -35.22 -10.99 -9.74
N SER A 256 -35.41 -11.11 -11.05
CA SER A 256 -36.68 -11.32 -11.73
C SER A 256 -36.40 -11.94 -13.10
N PRO A 257 -37.39 -12.48 -13.82
CA PRO A 257 -37.17 -13.14 -15.11
C PRO A 257 -36.35 -12.26 -16.07
N GLY A 258 -35.13 -12.71 -16.39
CA GLY A 258 -34.21 -12.01 -17.31
C GLY A 258 -33.42 -10.84 -16.71
N VAL A 259 -33.59 -10.52 -15.42
CA VAL A 259 -32.81 -9.48 -14.71
C VAL A 259 -31.87 -10.17 -13.73
N ARG A 260 -30.57 -10.06 -14.00
CA ARG A 260 -29.52 -10.65 -13.17
C ARG A 260 -28.64 -9.57 -12.56
N GLN A 261 -28.13 -9.83 -11.37
CA GLN A 261 -27.22 -8.98 -10.61
C GLN A 261 -25.90 -9.71 -10.40
N TRP A 262 -24.80 -8.96 -10.42
CA TRP A 262 -23.49 -9.49 -10.05
C TRP A 262 -23.42 -9.80 -8.56
N VAL A 263 -22.83 -10.96 -8.25
CA VAL A 263 -22.52 -11.39 -6.89
C VAL A 263 -21.02 -11.63 -6.82
N PHE A 264 -20.35 -11.04 -5.83
CA PHE A 264 -18.92 -11.26 -5.58
C PHE A 264 -18.74 -11.81 -4.18
N ARG A 265 -17.99 -12.91 -4.04
CA ARG A 265 -17.76 -13.60 -2.75
C ARG A 265 -19.06 -13.86 -1.96
N GLY A 266 -20.11 -14.21 -2.68
CA GLY A 266 -21.43 -14.50 -2.12
C GLY A 266 -22.26 -13.28 -1.71
N GLN A 267 -21.83 -12.07 -2.05
CA GLN A 267 -22.54 -10.83 -1.76
C GLN A 267 -23.08 -10.20 -3.05
N PRO A 268 -24.41 -10.00 -3.19
CA PRO A 268 -24.99 -9.21 -4.26
C PRO A 268 -24.51 -7.76 -4.20
N LEU A 269 -24.16 -7.21 -5.37
CA LEU A 269 -23.48 -5.92 -5.46
C LEU A 269 -24.42 -4.77 -5.79
N TYR A 270 -24.21 -3.61 -5.16
CA TYR A 270 -24.99 -2.40 -5.36
C TYR A 270 -24.10 -1.17 -5.51
N THR A 271 -24.61 -0.12 -6.15
CA THR A 271 -24.09 1.25 -6.02
C THR A 271 -25.07 2.08 -5.19
N HIS A 272 -24.56 3.09 -4.51
CA HIS A 272 -25.36 3.98 -3.68
C HIS A 272 -25.78 5.21 -4.47
N VAL A 273 -27.08 5.50 -4.54
CA VAL A 273 -27.64 6.59 -5.38
C VAL A 273 -27.19 7.97 -4.93
N LEU A 274 -26.90 8.14 -3.63
CA LEU A 274 -26.49 9.43 -3.05
C LEU A 274 -24.97 9.66 -3.11
N ASP A 275 -24.19 8.70 -3.61
CA ASP A 275 -22.75 8.89 -3.77
C ASP A 275 -22.47 9.87 -4.91
N THR A 276 -21.88 11.02 -4.57
CA THR A 276 -21.54 12.07 -5.53
C THR A 276 -20.06 12.09 -5.92
N GLY A 277 -19.19 11.50 -5.10
CA GLY A 277 -17.74 11.43 -5.31
C GLY A 277 -17.32 10.15 -6.02
N SER A 278 -16.13 10.17 -6.64
CA SER A 278 -15.56 8.93 -7.19
C SER A 278 -15.26 7.99 -6.04
N TRP A 279 -15.76 6.75 -6.15
CA TRP A 279 -15.56 5.66 -5.19
C TRP A 279 -15.79 6.07 -3.73
N SER A 280 -16.84 6.86 -3.51
CA SER A 280 -17.36 7.27 -2.20
C SER A 280 -17.49 6.08 -1.24
N GLN A 281 -17.34 6.35 0.05
CA GLN A 281 -17.56 5.36 1.10
C GLN A 281 -18.75 5.72 2.01
N GLN A 282 -19.46 6.81 1.70
CA GLN A 282 -20.58 7.32 2.50
C GLN A 282 -21.75 6.33 2.60
N GLY A 283 -21.93 5.46 1.60
CA GLY A 283 -22.93 4.40 1.67
C GLY A 283 -22.69 3.44 2.85
N SER A 284 -21.46 3.32 3.34
CA SER A 284 -21.12 2.49 4.50
C SER A 284 -21.57 3.10 5.84
N ASP A 285 -22.01 4.36 5.87
CA ASP A 285 -22.66 4.94 7.05
C ASP A 285 -24.09 4.39 7.27
N VAL A 286 -24.68 3.79 6.23
CA VAL A 286 -25.99 3.13 6.34
C VAL A 286 -25.81 1.76 6.98
N ALA A 287 -26.52 1.51 8.08
CA ALA A 287 -26.40 0.27 8.83
C ALA A 287 -26.48 -0.99 7.93
N MET A 288 -25.54 -1.92 8.15
CA MET A 288 -25.37 -3.19 7.41
C MET A 288 -24.89 -3.07 5.95
N TRP A 289 -24.61 -1.86 5.45
CA TRP A 289 -23.99 -1.68 4.15
C TRP A 289 -22.48 -1.48 4.30
N GLU A 290 -21.70 -2.14 3.45
CA GLU A 290 -20.24 -2.04 3.46
C GLU A 290 -19.69 -1.94 2.04
N ASN A 291 -18.68 -1.10 1.84
CA ASN A 291 -17.86 -1.11 0.63
C ASN A 291 -17.23 -2.49 0.42
N VAL A 292 -17.20 -2.95 -0.83
CA VAL A 292 -16.64 -4.26 -1.19
C VAL A 292 -15.16 -4.12 -1.56
N PHE A 293 -14.33 -5.00 -1.03
CA PHE A 293 -12.89 -5.03 -1.29
C PHE A 293 -12.48 -6.37 -1.93
N THR A 294 -11.63 -6.30 -2.96
CA THR A 294 -10.93 -7.47 -3.50
C THR A 294 -9.86 -7.96 -2.53
N GLN A 295 -9.28 -7.05 -1.76
CA GLN A 295 -8.33 -7.33 -0.70
C GLN A 295 -8.43 -6.24 0.38
N LYS A 296 -8.61 -6.62 1.65
CA LYS A 296 -8.61 -5.66 2.77
C LYS A 296 -7.18 -5.35 3.21
N ALA A 297 -6.95 -4.13 3.69
CA ALA A 297 -5.67 -3.79 4.30
C ALA A 297 -5.42 -4.63 5.55
N PRO A 298 -4.15 -4.84 5.91
CA PRO A 298 -3.82 -5.50 7.16
C PRO A 298 -4.29 -4.67 8.35
N ALA A 299 -4.53 -5.34 9.48
CA ALA A 299 -4.92 -4.67 10.70
C ALA A 299 -3.87 -3.63 11.12
N TYR A 300 -4.35 -2.48 11.61
CA TYR A 300 -3.52 -1.53 12.35
C TYR A 300 -3.36 -1.99 13.82
N PRO A 301 -2.37 -1.46 14.57
CA PRO A 301 -2.18 -1.76 15.99
C PRO A 301 -3.47 -1.65 16.79
N SER A 302 -3.74 -2.64 17.66
CA SER A 302 -4.97 -2.66 18.47
C SER A 302 -5.03 -1.55 19.53
N SER A 303 -3.91 -0.88 19.79
CA SER A 303 -3.83 0.33 20.61
C SER A 303 -4.33 1.59 19.90
N PHE A 304 -4.47 1.55 18.58
CA PHE A 304 -4.98 2.69 17.81
C PHE A 304 -6.50 2.72 17.82
N THR A 305 -7.03 3.92 17.67
CA THR A 305 -8.46 4.20 17.59
C THR A 305 -8.82 4.79 16.22
N VAL A 306 -10.12 4.88 15.94
CA VAL A 306 -10.64 5.57 14.76
C VAL A 306 -11.44 6.77 15.24
N GLN A 307 -11.20 7.93 14.63
CA GLN A 307 -11.93 9.15 14.93
C GLN A 307 -12.63 9.65 13.69
N SER A 308 -13.93 9.92 13.82
CA SER A 308 -14.70 10.57 12.76
C SER A 308 -14.45 12.06 12.79
N THR A 309 -14.21 12.63 11.62
CA THR A 309 -13.91 14.04 11.42
C THR A 309 -14.91 14.64 10.44
N ILE A 310 -14.81 15.94 10.17
CA ILE A 310 -15.62 16.58 9.14
C ILE A 310 -15.28 16.13 7.71
N ALA A 311 -14.14 15.45 7.50
CA ALA A 311 -13.61 15.09 6.18
C ALA A 311 -13.48 13.57 5.94
N GLY A 312 -14.02 12.76 6.85
CA GLY A 312 -13.91 11.31 6.86
C GLY A 312 -13.32 10.80 8.17
N ASP A 313 -12.86 9.55 8.17
CA ASP A 313 -12.33 8.90 9.36
C ASP A 313 -10.81 8.82 9.31
N VAL A 314 -10.17 9.14 10.44
CA VAL A 314 -8.72 9.07 10.61
C VAL A 314 -8.34 8.00 11.62
N LEU A 315 -7.15 7.42 11.41
CA LEU A 315 -6.49 6.61 12.42
C LEU A 315 -5.90 7.53 13.50
N ALA A 316 -6.03 7.14 14.76
CA ALA A 316 -5.61 7.92 15.92
C ALA A 316 -4.90 7.06 16.96
N ASP A 317 -4.14 7.68 17.86
CA ASP A 317 -3.56 7.00 19.01
C ASP A 317 -4.63 6.58 20.04
N ALA A 318 -4.19 5.98 21.14
CA ALA A 318 -5.06 5.53 22.22
C ALA A 318 -5.80 6.69 22.91
N ASP A 319 -5.28 7.91 22.82
CA ASP A 319 -5.88 9.13 23.39
C ASP A 319 -6.79 9.85 22.37
N GLY A 320 -6.94 9.32 21.16
CA GLY A 320 -7.77 9.87 20.09
C GLY A 320 -7.09 10.97 19.26
N ARG A 321 -5.79 11.21 19.42
CA ARG A 321 -5.05 12.17 18.58
C ARG A 321 -4.73 11.56 17.23
N THR A 322 -4.94 12.33 16.16
CA THR A 322 -4.74 11.88 14.79
C THR A 322 -3.30 11.46 14.52
N ILE A 323 -3.14 10.34 13.82
CA ILE A 323 -1.86 9.84 13.35
C ILE A 323 -1.57 10.42 11.97
N TYR A 324 -0.32 10.84 11.76
CA TYR A 324 0.18 11.48 10.55
C TYR A 324 1.31 10.70 9.91
N VAL A 325 1.32 10.71 8.57
CA VAL A 325 2.43 10.20 7.75
C VAL A 325 3.17 11.37 7.13
N TYR A 326 4.50 11.31 7.18
CA TYR A 326 5.35 12.23 6.44
C TYR A 326 5.57 11.70 5.03
N ARG A 327 5.48 12.59 4.04
CA ARG A 327 5.73 12.28 2.64
C ARG A 327 6.77 13.24 2.10
N CYS A 328 7.71 12.68 1.35
CA CYS A 328 8.84 13.42 0.82
C CYS A 328 9.26 12.86 -0.53
N GLY A 329 9.31 13.71 -1.54
CA GLY A 329 10.06 13.48 -2.76
C GLY A 329 10.97 14.67 -3.01
N GLU A 330 12.28 14.41 -3.13
CA GLU A 330 13.26 15.47 -3.27
C GLU A 330 13.20 16.15 -4.65
N ASP A 331 13.80 17.33 -4.76
CA ASP A 331 13.60 18.24 -5.88
C ASP A 331 14.55 18.04 -7.08
N SER A 332 15.37 16.98 -7.09
CA SER A 332 16.12 16.60 -8.29
C SER A 332 15.20 16.05 -9.39
N ALA A 333 15.76 15.78 -10.57
CA ALA A 333 15.00 15.17 -11.66
C ALA A 333 14.51 13.75 -11.31
N ASP A 334 15.23 13.04 -10.43
CA ASP A 334 14.95 11.66 -10.03
C ASP A 334 13.82 11.52 -9.01
N GLN A 335 13.48 12.62 -8.31
CA GLN A 335 12.41 12.68 -7.31
C GLN A 335 12.52 11.53 -6.29
N LEU A 336 13.71 11.32 -5.74
CA LEU A 336 13.96 10.24 -4.79
C LEU A 336 13.12 10.44 -3.52
N ALA A 337 12.74 9.34 -2.88
CA ALA A 337 12.04 9.42 -1.60
C ALA A 337 12.96 10.02 -0.54
N CYS A 338 12.38 10.75 0.41
CA CYS A 338 13.11 11.33 1.55
C CYS A 338 12.34 11.20 2.88
N ASP A 339 11.53 10.15 2.98
CA ASP A 339 10.60 9.93 4.08
C ASP A 339 10.92 8.66 4.90
N HIS A 340 11.86 7.83 4.45
CA HIS A 340 12.38 6.70 5.22
C HIS A 340 13.52 7.14 6.15
N PRO A 341 13.69 6.53 7.35
CA PRO A 341 14.79 6.85 8.27
C PRO A 341 16.22 6.76 7.71
N ASP A 342 16.44 5.97 6.65
CA ASP A 342 17.77 5.91 5.99
C ASP A 342 17.92 6.92 4.84
N ASP A 343 16.84 7.61 4.46
CA ASP A 343 16.93 8.73 3.53
C ASP A 343 17.36 10.00 4.29
N THR A 344 17.66 11.06 3.54
CA THR A 344 17.98 12.36 4.13
C THR A 344 16.86 12.88 5.02
N GLN A 345 17.18 13.15 6.29
CA GLN A 345 16.22 13.67 7.26
C GLN A 345 16.14 15.21 7.27
N VAL A 346 16.95 15.87 6.44
CA VAL A 346 17.04 17.33 6.37
C VAL A 346 15.70 17.96 5.99
N TYR A 347 14.98 17.39 5.01
CA TYR A 347 13.67 17.90 4.58
C TYR A 347 12.63 17.82 5.70
N ARG A 348 12.56 16.67 6.38
CA ARG A 348 11.64 16.47 7.51
C ARG A 348 11.93 17.48 8.60
N LEU A 349 13.18 17.58 9.05
CA LEU A 349 13.60 18.48 10.13
C LEU A 349 13.37 19.95 9.78
N ALA A 350 13.63 20.34 8.54
CA ALA A 350 13.33 21.68 8.04
C ALA A 350 11.82 21.98 8.12
N MET A 351 10.98 21.04 7.69
CA MET A 351 9.54 21.21 7.64
C MET A 351 8.89 21.19 9.04
N CYS A 352 9.23 20.23 9.91
CA CYS A 352 8.56 20.08 11.21
C CYS A 352 9.07 21.04 12.30
N GLY A 353 10.29 21.58 12.18
CA GLY A 353 10.92 22.36 13.24
C GLY A 353 11.97 23.36 12.77
N GLY A 354 11.97 23.76 11.49
CA GLY A 354 12.93 24.74 10.97
C GLY A 354 14.39 24.29 11.05
N GLY A 355 14.64 22.97 11.05
CA GLY A 355 15.96 22.36 11.22
C GLY A 355 16.36 22.10 12.68
N ALA A 356 15.54 22.51 13.66
CA ALA A 356 15.77 22.24 15.08
C ALA A 356 15.01 20.97 15.52
N PRO A 357 15.71 19.87 15.89
CA PRO A 357 15.05 18.64 16.28
C PRO A 357 14.13 18.77 17.49
N ASP A 358 14.49 19.61 18.46
CA ASP A 358 13.68 19.83 19.66
C ASP A 358 12.31 20.45 19.33
N GLN A 359 12.30 21.42 18.42
CA GLN A 359 11.05 22.03 17.95
C GLN A 359 10.24 21.03 17.14
N CYS A 360 10.90 20.22 16.31
CA CYS A 360 10.22 19.17 15.57
C CYS A 360 9.52 18.18 16.51
N LEU A 361 10.19 17.71 17.57
CA LEU A 361 9.62 16.79 18.55
C LEU A 361 8.49 17.43 19.38
N GLU A 362 8.57 18.75 19.62
CA GLU A 362 7.52 19.49 20.31
C GLU A 362 6.25 19.58 19.46
N HIS A 363 6.37 19.85 18.16
CA HIS A 363 5.21 20.05 17.26
C HIS A 363 4.70 18.75 16.65
N TRP A 364 5.61 17.83 16.35
CA TRP A 364 5.37 16.59 15.62
C TRP A 364 6.02 15.39 16.34
N PRO A 365 5.57 15.07 17.58
CA PRO A 365 6.12 13.93 18.30
C PRO A 365 5.81 12.62 17.57
N TYR A 366 6.72 11.66 17.67
CA TYR A 366 6.49 10.30 17.17
C TYR A 366 5.34 9.62 17.92
N VAL A 367 4.61 8.74 17.22
CA VAL A 367 3.69 7.80 17.88
C VAL A 367 4.52 6.71 18.55
N MET A 368 4.54 6.71 19.88
CA MET A 368 5.32 5.73 20.66
C MET A 368 4.67 4.34 20.63
N ALA A 369 5.50 3.31 20.54
CA ALA A 369 5.09 1.93 20.75
C ALA A 369 5.30 1.53 22.22
N GLY A 370 4.27 0.97 22.85
CA GLY A 370 4.30 0.49 24.23
C GLY A 370 5.33 -0.63 24.45
N ALA A 371 5.76 -0.82 25.70
CA ALA A 371 6.83 -1.78 26.06
C ALA A 371 6.60 -3.20 25.52
N ASP A 372 5.35 -3.67 25.57
CA ASP A 372 4.97 -5.02 25.13
C ASP A 372 4.50 -5.10 23.67
N GLU A 373 4.34 -3.95 23.01
CA GLU A 373 3.91 -3.89 21.61
C GLU A 373 5.02 -4.38 20.67
N LYS A 374 4.61 -5.12 19.63
CA LYS A 374 5.49 -5.71 18.62
C LYS A 374 4.93 -5.41 17.24
N SER A 375 5.80 -5.42 16.23
CA SER A 375 5.39 -5.39 14.83
C SER A 375 4.32 -6.46 14.57
N ILE A 376 3.16 -6.05 14.13
CA ILE A 376 2.00 -6.94 13.94
C ILE A 376 1.92 -7.49 12.53
N ASN A 377 2.53 -6.80 11.56
CA ASN A 377 2.60 -7.21 10.18
C ASN A 377 3.72 -6.46 9.43
N ARG A 378 3.77 -6.58 8.09
CA ARG A 378 4.82 -5.96 7.27
C ARG A 378 4.62 -4.46 7.12
N SER A 379 3.37 -4.03 7.10
CA SER A 379 2.99 -2.64 6.95
C SER A 379 3.12 -1.85 8.27
N TRP A 380 2.74 -2.43 9.41
CA TRP A 380 2.83 -1.83 10.75
C TRP A 380 3.94 -2.46 11.58
N ARG A 381 5.06 -1.75 11.69
CA ARG A 381 6.26 -2.20 12.39
C ARG A 381 6.63 -1.26 13.54
N VAL A 382 7.26 -1.80 14.57
CA VAL A 382 7.94 -1.01 15.61
C VAL A 382 9.40 -0.81 15.20
N LEU A 383 9.86 0.44 15.20
CA LEU A 383 11.25 0.82 14.90
C LEU A 383 11.93 1.42 16.12
N SER A 384 13.26 1.32 16.17
CA SER A 384 14.12 2.06 17.08
C SER A 384 14.66 3.29 16.34
N ILE A 385 14.41 4.48 16.85
CA ILE A 385 14.75 5.75 16.17
C ILE A 385 15.53 6.66 17.12
N ASP A 386 16.61 7.26 16.62
CA ASP A 386 17.24 8.39 17.29
C ASP A 386 16.31 9.59 17.17
N PRO A 387 15.75 10.12 18.28
CA PRO A 387 14.77 11.19 18.23
C PRO A 387 15.29 12.50 17.63
N LYS A 388 16.61 12.75 17.66
CA LYS A 388 17.20 14.00 17.17
C LYS A 388 17.42 13.97 15.67
N THR A 389 17.92 12.85 15.17
CA THR A 389 18.22 12.71 13.73
C THR A 389 17.02 12.18 12.95
N GLY A 390 16.19 11.34 13.58
CA GLY A 390 15.13 10.57 12.92
C GLY A 390 15.65 9.34 12.17
N ARG A 391 16.94 9.02 12.30
CA ARG A 391 17.54 7.82 11.71
C ARG A 391 17.26 6.59 12.58
N LEU A 392 17.40 5.40 11.99
CA LEU A 392 17.37 4.15 12.75
C LEU A 392 18.46 4.18 13.83
N ALA A 393 18.07 3.88 15.06
CA ALA A 393 19.00 3.71 16.17
C ALA A 393 19.41 2.24 16.31
N GLY A 394 20.63 2.02 16.80
CA GLY A 394 21.12 0.68 17.11
C GLY A 394 20.37 0.00 18.26
N ASP A 395 20.51 -1.31 18.35
CA ASP A 395 19.92 -2.09 19.44
C ASP A 395 20.44 -1.62 20.81
N GLY A 396 19.53 -1.17 21.68
CA GLY A 396 19.86 -0.71 23.03
C GLY A 396 20.58 0.65 23.08
N GLU A 397 20.59 1.40 21.99
CA GLU A 397 21.18 2.73 21.94
C GLU A 397 20.55 3.67 22.98
N PRO A 398 21.34 4.30 23.87
CA PRO A 398 20.80 5.16 24.92
C PRO A 398 20.01 6.34 24.35
N GLY A 399 18.75 6.48 24.78
CA GLY A 399 17.88 7.58 24.35
C GLY A 399 17.11 7.32 23.05
N ALA A 400 17.30 6.17 22.41
CA ALA A 400 16.48 5.76 21.28
C ALA A 400 15.01 5.59 21.66
N LEU A 401 14.11 6.00 20.77
CA LEU A 401 12.67 5.84 20.92
C LEU A 401 12.18 4.59 20.20
N ARG A 402 11.22 3.90 20.82
CA ARG A 402 10.44 2.85 20.17
C ARG A 402 9.18 3.47 19.59
N VAL A 403 9.06 3.47 18.27
CA VAL A 403 7.99 4.19 17.58
C VAL A 403 7.25 3.28 16.61
N TRP A 404 5.96 3.55 16.43
CA TRP A 404 5.19 2.93 15.35
C TRP A 404 5.60 3.49 14.00
N SER A 405 5.55 2.62 12.99
CA SER A 405 5.86 2.95 11.61
C SER A 405 4.86 2.31 10.66
N TRP A 406 4.63 3.00 9.54
CA TRP A 406 3.89 2.50 8.41
C TRP A 406 4.82 2.32 7.21
N ARG A 407 4.94 1.10 6.68
CA ARG A 407 5.86 0.72 5.57
C ARG A 407 7.28 1.25 5.81
N GLY A 408 7.82 1.00 7.01
CA GLY A 408 9.17 1.40 7.42
C GLY A 408 9.35 2.89 7.74
N ARG A 409 8.29 3.71 7.66
CA ARG A 409 8.35 5.16 7.93
C ARG A 409 7.70 5.47 9.27
N PRO A 410 8.37 6.16 10.20
CA PRO A 410 7.74 6.55 11.46
C PRO A 410 6.46 7.35 11.22
N VAL A 411 5.47 7.16 12.09
CA VAL A 411 4.25 7.98 12.11
C VAL A 411 4.28 8.95 13.28
N TYR A 412 3.57 10.06 13.12
CA TYR A 412 3.66 11.22 14.01
C TYR A 412 2.29 11.60 14.55
N LEU A 413 2.27 12.37 15.63
CA LEU A 413 1.11 13.10 16.12
C LEU A 413 1.34 14.58 15.89
N PHE A 414 0.29 15.40 15.99
CA PHE A 414 0.43 16.84 15.94
C PHE A 414 0.10 17.45 17.31
N ALA A 415 0.99 18.29 17.82
CA ALA A 415 0.81 18.91 19.13
C ALA A 415 -0.37 19.88 19.18
N GLY A 416 -0.81 20.39 18.02
CA GLY A 416 -2.00 21.24 17.91
C GLY A 416 -3.33 20.49 18.03
N ASP A 417 -3.35 19.16 17.88
CA ASP A 417 -4.56 18.36 18.04
C ASP A 417 -4.83 18.16 19.54
N LYS A 418 -5.96 18.68 20.02
CA LYS A 418 -6.32 18.69 21.44
C LYS A 418 -7.53 17.84 21.76
N LEU A 419 -8.41 17.62 20.79
CA LEU A 419 -9.62 16.83 20.91
C LEU A 419 -9.56 15.62 19.97
N PRO A 420 -10.24 14.51 20.32
CA PRO A 420 -10.38 13.40 19.41
C PRO A 420 -11.01 13.81 18.08
N GLY A 421 -10.37 13.43 16.97
CA GLY A 421 -10.79 13.81 15.61
C GLY A 421 -10.29 15.17 15.11
N ASP A 422 -9.50 15.91 15.90
CA ASP A 422 -8.77 17.06 15.40
C ASP A 422 -7.79 16.61 14.31
N VAL A 423 -7.77 17.34 13.19
CA VAL A 423 -6.86 17.09 12.06
C VAL A 423 -6.08 18.35 11.70
N HIS A 424 -5.73 19.18 12.69
CA HIS A 424 -5.15 20.50 12.46
C HIS A 424 -3.77 20.45 11.79
N GLY A 425 -3.07 19.33 11.93
CA GLY A 425 -1.81 19.09 11.22
C GLY A 425 -1.97 18.68 9.75
N ASP A 426 -3.19 18.36 9.28
CA ASP A 426 -3.37 17.81 7.94
C ASP A 426 -3.00 18.84 6.86
N GLY A 427 -2.11 18.42 5.97
CA GLY A 427 -1.65 19.25 4.88
C GLY A 427 -0.57 20.27 5.25
N ALA A 428 0.04 20.15 6.43
CA ALA A 428 1.25 20.88 6.77
C ALA A 428 2.38 20.55 5.78
N GLY A 429 3.11 21.57 5.33
CA GLY A 429 4.19 21.45 4.36
C GLY A 429 3.76 21.71 2.92
N GLU A 430 4.59 21.27 1.97
CA GLU A 430 4.43 21.62 0.57
C GLU A 430 3.28 20.87 -0.11
N TRP A 431 2.58 21.57 -1.01
CA TRP A 431 1.47 21.04 -1.78
C TRP A 431 0.46 20.28 -0.89
N ARG A 432 -0.02 20.95 0.17
CA ARG A 432 -0.95 20.37 1.15
C ARG A 432 -0.42 19.06 1.75
N GLY A 433 0.87 19.01 2.06
CA GLY A 433 1.54 17.85 2.67
C GLY A 433 1.79 16.66 1.72
N GLN A 434 1.51 16.80 0.42
CA GLN A 434 1.65 15.69 -0.54
C GLN A 434 3.05 15.54 -1.11
N ARG A 435 3.94 16.53 -0.94
CA ARG A 435 5.30 16.49 -1.47
C ARG A 435 6.39 16.45 -0.41
N ASN A 436 6.42 17.43 0.48
CA ASN A 436 7.34 17.54 1.61
C ASN A 436 6.52 18.03 2.80
N GLY A 437 5.85 17.10 3.46
CA GLY A 437 4.92 17.46 4.52
C GLY A 437 4.15 16.30 5.11
N LEU A 438 3.21 16.63 5.99
CA LEU A 438 2.46 15.66 6.79
C LEU A 438 0.99 15.61 6.35
N LYS A 439 0.48 14.39 6.31
CA LYS A 439 -0.90 14.06 5.99
C LYS A 439 -1.47 13.22 7.11
N ALA A 440 -2.70 13.51 7.52
CA ALA A 440 -3.41 12.62 8.41
C ALA A 440 -3.55 11.25 7.75
N PHE A 441 -3.49 10.19 8.55
CA PHE A 441 -3.71 8.82 8.10
C PHE A 441 -5.21 8.58 7.97
N TRP A 442 -5.76 9.02 6.84
CA TRP A 442 -7.17 8.82 6.49
C TRP A 442 -7.45 7.34 6.29
N LEU A 443 -8.43 6.78 7.00
CA LEU A 443 -9.00 5.45 6.71
C LEU A 443 -10.13 5.58 5.68
N ARG A 444 -10.91 6.65 5.79
CA ARG A 444 -11.92 7.09 4.83
C ARG A 444 -11.70 8.57 4.53
N ASP A 445 -11.80 8.94 3.26
CA ASP A 445 -11.66 10.31 2.78
C ASP A 445 -12.84 10.63 1.87
N ASP A 446 -13.70 11.54 2.34
CA ASP A 446 -14.96 11.86 1.67
C ASP A 446 -14.85 13.05 0.70
N PHE A 447 -13.70 13.73 0.63
CA PHE A 447 -13.56 15.00 -0.09
C PHE A 447 -12.47 15.03 -1.16
N MET A 448 -11.43 14.21 -1.05
CA MET A 448 -10.28 14.32 -1.95
C MET A 448 -10.19 13.18 -2.97
N ASP A 449 -11.29 12.46 -3.20
CA ASP A 449 -11.42 11.43 -4.25
C ASP A 449 -10.24 10.44 -4.26
N GLY A 450 -9.75 10.03 -3.09
CA GLY A 450 -8.62 9.11 -2.95
C GLY A 450 -7.28 9.63 -3.49
N ILE A 451 -7.12 10.93 -3.71
CA ILE A 451 -5.85 11.60 -4.10
C ILE A 451 -4.92 11.78 -2.88
N LEU A 452 -5.40 11.47 -1.67
CA LEU A 452 -4.60 11.54 -0.45
C LEU A 452 -3.61 10.43 -0.30
#